data_AF-A0A496RJE7-F1
#
_entry.id   AF-A0A496RJE7-F1
#
_cell.length_a   1.000
_cell.length_b   1.000
_cell.length_c   1.000
_cell.angle_alpha   90.00
_cell.angle_beta   90.00
_cell.angle_gamma   90.00
#
_symmetry.space_group_name_H-M   'P 1'
#
loop_
_entity.id
_entity.type
_entity.pdbx_description
1 polymer ?
#
loop_
_entity_poly.entity_id
_entity_poly.type
_entity_poly.pdbx_seq_one_letter_code
_entity_poly.pdbx_strand_id
1 'polypeptide(L)'
;MMINMKRFALYLFRWQLSTPILWLVVRNLGVGIWSTIIANLIGGSIFFWVDRFIFTSKAVEMWHFKEKGICDSCGKEASLWRLALAPGYDRRDSEPKYFCMECSKKRTDELRRKGIKIRGKSG
;
A
#
# COMPACT_ATOMS: atom_id res chain seq x y z
N MET A 1 -20.15 9.55 -3.95
CA MET A 1 -19.41 8.40 -3.40
C MET A 1 -20.27 7.15 -3.55
N MET A 2 -20.11 6.38 -4.62
CA MET A 2 -20.82 5.10 -4.74
C MET A 2 -20.17 4.13 -3.75
N ILE A 3 -20.82 3.91 -2.60
CA ILE A 3 -20.53 2.76 -1.75
C ILE A 3 -20.79 1.56 -2.65
N ASN A 4 -19.72 0.87 -3.03
CA ASN A 4 -19.83 -0.30 -3.88
C ASN A 4 -20.33 -1.43 -2.97
N MET A 5 -21.62 -1.40 -2.65
CA MET A 5 -22.29 -2.28 -1.67
C MET A 5 -21.98 -3.76 -1.95
N LYS A 6 -21.81 -4.11 -3.24
CA LYS A 6 -21.35 -5.42 -3.70
C LYS A 6 -19.97 -5.79 -3.15
N ARG A 7 -19.01 -4.87 -3.17
CA ARG A 7 -17.66 -5.10 -2.61
C ARG A 7 -17.67 -5.22 -1.10
N PHE A 8 -18.52 -4.44 -0.42
CA PHE A 8 -18.69 -4.53 1.03
C PHE A 8 -19.31 -5.87 1.43
N ALA A 9 -20.40 -6.27 0.78
CA ALA A 9 -21.06 -7.55 1.02
C ALA A 9 -20.11 -8.74 0.73
N LEU A 10 -19.38 -8.73 -0.38
CA LEU A 10 -18.37 -9.75 -0.69
C LEU A 10 -17.23 -9.76 0.33
N TYR A 11 -16.80 -8.60 0.82
CA TYR A 11 -15.76 -8.49 1.86
C TYR A 11 -16.24 -9.13 3.17
N LEU A 12 -17.46 -8.81 3.61
CA LEU A 12 -18.05 -9.39 4.82
C LEU A 12 -18.29 -10.89 4.68
N PHE A 13 -18.78 -11.34 3.52
CA PHE A 13 -18.98 -12.77 3.27
C PHE A 13 -17.65 -13.53 3.33
N ARG A 14 -16.60 -13.01 2.67
CA ARG A 14 -15.25 -13.57 2.75
C ARG A 14 -14.73 -13.59 4.19
N TRP A 15 -15.02 -12.57 4.98
CA TRP A 15 -14.71 -12.55 6.40
C TRP A 15 -15.46 -13.65 7.16
N GLN A 16 -16.75 -13.90 6.88
CA GLN A 16 -17.49 -14.99 7.51
C GLN A 16 -16.96 -16.39 7.18
N LEU A 17 -16.28 -16.56 6.04
CA LEU A 17 -15.62 -17.84 5.72
C LEU A 17 -14.47 -18.18 6.68
N SER A 18 -13.91 -17.22 7.43
CA SER A 18 -12.92 -17.49 8.48
C SER A 18 -13.54 -17.81 9.85
N THR A 19 -14.86 -17.67 10.01
CA THR A 19 -15.59 -17.97 11.25
C THR A 19 -15.36 -19.41 11.75
N PRO A 20 -15.33 -20.46 10.92
CA PRO A 20 -15.08 -21.83 11.41
C PRO A 20 -13.71 -21.99 12.09
N ILE A 21 -12.68 -21.35 11.54
CA ILE A 21 -11.32 -21.36 12.09
C ILE A 21 -11.27 -20.60 13.41
N LEU A 22 -11.87 -19.40 13.44
CA LEU A 22 -11.94 -18.58 14.65
C LEU A 22 -12.73 -19.29 15.76
N TRP A 23 -13.87 -19.89 15.40
CA TRP A 23 -14.74 -20.62 16.32
C TRP A 23 -14.02 -21.79 16.98
N LEU A 24 -13.19 -22.54 16.25
CA LEU A 24 -12.41 -23.66 16.81
C LEU A 24 -11.48 -23.21 17.94
N VAL A 25 -10.96 -21.98 17.88
CA VAL A 25 -10.12 -21.41 18.93
C VAL A 25 -10.97 -20.92 20.10
N VAL A 26 -12.01 -20.12 19.82
CA VAL A 26 -12.79 -19.46 20.89
C VAL A 26 -13.78 -20.38 21.59
N ARG A 27 -14.17 -21.52 20.99
CA ARG A 27 -14.97 -22.55 21.67
C ARG A 27 -14.26 -23.12 22.89
N ASN A 28 -12.92 -23.22 22.85
CA ASN A 28 -12.12 -23.71 23.98
C ASN A 28 -12.08 -22.68 25.12
N LEU A 29 -12.50 -21.44 24.85
CA LEU A 29 -12.66 -20.35 25.83
C LEU A 29 -14.12 -20.19 26.28
N GLY A 30 -15.01 -21.10 25.90
CA GLY A 30 -16.43 -21.07 26.27
C GLY A 30 -17.30 -20.13 25.43
N VAL A 31 -16.81 -19.63 24.30
CA VAL A 31 -17.56 -18.70 23.44
C VAL A 31 -18.45 -19.46 22.46
N GLY A 32 -19.73 -19.10 22.43
CA GLY A 32 -20.72 -19.66 21.51
C GLY A 32 -20.50 -19.22 20.05
N ILE A 33 -20.96 -20.04 19.11
CA ILE A 33 -20.82 -19.79 17.66
C ILE A 33 -21.44 -18.46 17.21
N TRP A 34 -22.58 -18.09 17.79
CA TRP A 34 -23.26 -16.83 17.49
C TRP A 34 -22.43 -15.61 17.88
N SER A 35 -21.79 -15.66 19.04
CA SER A 35 -20.88 -14.59 19.50
C SER A 35 -19.68 -14.46 18.56
N THR A 36 -19.15 -15.57 18.04
CA THR A 36 -18.06 -15.57 17.04
C THR A 36 -18.50 -14.95 15.72
N ILE A 37 -19.68 -15.32 15.20
CA ILE A 37 -20.25 -14.75 13.96
C ILE A 37 -20.41 -13.24 14.09
N ILE A 38 -21.03 -12.78 15.19
CA ILE A 38 -21.29 -11.36 15.44
C ILE A 38 -19.98 -10.58 15.58
N ALA A 39 -19.02 -11.09 16.37
CA ALA A 39 -17.71 -10.46 16.51
C ALA A 39 -16.99 -10.35 15.16
N ASN A 40 -17.08 -11.37 14.31
CA ASN A 40 -16.46 -11.39 12.98
C ASN A 40 -17.19 -10.44 12.00
N LEU A 41 -18.51 -10.26 12.12
CA LEU A 41 -19.27 -9.25 11.34
C LEU A 41 -18.87 -7.83 11.73
N ILE A 42 -18.76 -7.55 13.04
CA ILE A 42 -18.36 -6.24 13.56
C ILE A 42 -16.92 -5.94 13.14
N GLY A 43 -16.02 -6.90 13.35
CA GLY A 43 -14.62 -6.80 12.92
C GLY A 43 -14.51 -6.51 11.43
N GLY A 44 -15.16 -7.30 10.58
CA GLY A 44 -15.14 -7.10 9.13
C GLY A 44 -15.72 -5.75 8.70
N SER A 45 -16.74 -5.25 9.42
CA SER A 45 -17.33 -3.95 9.15
C SER A 45 -16.37 -2.80 9.44
N ILE A 46 -15.64 -2.86 10.56
CA ILE A 46 -14.63 -1.86 10.93
C ILE A 46 -13.44 -1.93 9.97
N PHE A 47 -12.87 -3.12 9.78
CA PHE A 47 -11.69 -3.33 8.95
C PHE A 47 -11.91 -2.94 7.48
N PHE A 48 -13.12 -3.12 6.93
CA PHE A 48 -13.43 -2.64 5.59
C PHE A 48 -13.14 -1.14 5.40
N TRP A 49 -13.49 -0.32 6.39
CA TRP A 49 -13.23 1.12 6.34
C TRP A 49 -11.77 1.46 6.57
N VAL A 50 -11.10 0.73 7.48
CA VAL A 50 -9.67 0.90 7.77
C VAL A 50 -8.83 0.53 6.53
N ASP A 51 -9.04 -0.65 5.94
CA ASP A 51 -8.36 -1.09 4.73
C ASP A 51 -8.61 -0.11 3.59
N ARG A 52 -9.87 0.31 3.41
CA ARG A 52 -10.22 1.31 2.41
C ARG A 52 -9.47 2.61 2.64
N PHE A 53 -9.35 3.07 3.88
CA PHE A 53 -8.61 4.29 4.20
C PHE A 53 -7.12 4.15 3.89
N ILE A 54 -6.49 3.04 4.32
CA ILE A 54 -5.07 2.76 4.05
C ILE A 54 -4.79 2.74 2.55
N PHE A 55 -5.57 1.96 1.78
CA PHE A 55 -5.34 1.77 0.34
C PHE A 55 -5.86 2.92 -0.55
N THR A 56 -6.85 3.70 -0.09
CA THR A 56 -7.35 4.87 -0.85
C THR A 56 -6.53 6.13 -0.53
N SER A 57 -5.75 6.13 0.56
CA SER A 57 -4.86 7.25 0.84
C SER A 57 -3.83 7.36 -0.29
N LYS A 58 -3.91 8.46 -1.06
CA LYS A 58 -2.94 8.82 -2.10
C LYS A 58 -1.54 9.16 -1.54
N ALA A 59 -1.25 8.72 -0.31
CA ALA A 59 0.01 8.93 0.39
C ALA A 59 1.05 7.85 0.07
N VAL A 60 0.71 6.88 -0.78
CA VAL A 60 1.61 5.78 -1.14
C VAL A 60 2.65 6.27 -2.14
N GLU A 61 3.87 6.45 -1.65
CA GLU A 61 5.07 6.53 -2.47
C GLU A 61 5.59 5.13 -2.74
N MET A 62 5.84 4.81 -4.01
CA MET A 62 6.42 3.53 -4.42
C MET A 62 7.83 3.77 -4.93
N TRP A 63 8.80 3.24 -4.18
CA TRP A 63 10.21 3.29 -4.50
C TRP A 63 10.71 1.89 -4.82
N HIS A 64 11.33 1.70 -5.98
CA HIS A 64 12.05 0.47 -6.30
C HIS A 64 13.53 0.68 -6.00
N PHE A 65 14.14 -0.34 -5.41
CA PHE A 65 15.56 -0.36 -5.08
C PHE A 65 16.26 -1.45 -5.89
N LYS A 66 17.47 -1.14 -6.35
CA LYS A 66 18.38 -2.10 -6.99
C LYS A 66 19.74 -1.97 -6.33
N GLU A 67 20.26 -3.06 -5.77
CA GLU A 67 21.48 -3.04 -4.95
C GLU A 67 22.74 -2.67 -5.76
N LYS A 68 22.84 -3.16 -6.99
CA LYS A 68 23.93 -2.87 -7.92
C LYS A 68 23.41 -2.67 -9.34
N GLY A 69 23.88 -1.60 -9.99
CA GLY A 69 23.58 -1.31 -11.38
C GLY A 69 24.20 0.00 -11.83
N ILE A 70 24.00 0.33 -13.11
CA ILE A 70 24.51 1.56 -13.72
C ILE A 70 23.42 2.63 -13.66
N CYS A 71 23.76 3.83 -13.20
CA CYS A 71 22.83 4.96 -13.17
C CYS A 71 22.52 5.48 -14.58
N ASP A 72 21.24 5.63 -14.91
CA ASP A 72 20.79 6.13 -16.22
C ASP A 72 21.12 7.60 -16.50
N SER A 73 21.62 8.34 -15.51
CA SER A 73 21.97 9.76 -15.65
C SER A 73 23.48 10.03 -15.67
N CYS A 74 24.26 9.31 -14.85
CA CYS A 74 25.70 9.59 -14.69
C CYS A 74 26.61 8.40 -15.01
N GLY A 75 26.04 7.22 -15.30
CA GLY A 75 26.81 6.02 -15.65
C GLY A 75 27.60 5.37 -14.51
N LYS A 76 27.55 5.91 -13.28
CA LYS A 76 28.23 5.32 -12.12
C LYS A 76 27.57 3.98 -11.73
N GLU A 77 28.39 2.98 -11.40
CA GLU A 77 27.94 1.74 -10.78
C GLU A 77 27.71 1.98 -9.29
N ALA A 78 26.46 1.86 -8.84
CA ALA A 78 26.07 2.10 -7.46
C ALA A 78 24.76 1.37 -7.16
N SER A 79 24.29 1.47 -5.92
CA SER A 79 22.89 1.18 -5.65
C SER A 79 22.00 2.23 -6.30
N LEU A 80 20.84 1.81 -6.79
CA LEU A 80 19.94 2.64 -7.57
C LEU A 80 18.53 2.66 -7.00
N TRP A 81 17.86 3.78 -7.24
CA TRP A 81 16.48 4.01 -6.81
C TRP A 81 15.64 4.50 -7.98
N ARG A 82 14.39 4.04 -8.03
CA ARG A 82 13.36 4.51 -8.96
C ARG A 82 12.14 4.93 -8.16
N LEU A 83 11.71 6.18 -8.35
CA LEU A 83 10.39 6.61 -7.92
C LEU A 83 9.38 6.17 -8.99
N ALA A 84 8.53 5.21 -8.66
CA ALA A 84 7.49 4.68 -9.54
C ALA A 84 6.14 5.38 -9.34
N LEU A 85 5.81 5.76 -8.11
CA LEU A 85 4.54 6.39 -7.75
C LEU A 85 4.75 7.43 -6.65
N ALA A 86 4.12 8.60 -6.77
CA ALA A 86 3.95 9.60 -5.73
C ALA A 86 2.63 10.37 -5.95
N PRO A 87 2.09 11.10 -4.96
CA PRO A 87 0.90 11.93 -5.16
C PRO A 87 1.08 12.92 -6.32
N GLY A 88 0.31 12.75 -7.40
CA GLY A 88 0.40 13.57 -8.62
C GLY A 88 1.50 13.14 -9.61
N TYR A 89 2.09 11.97 -9.41
CA TYR A 89 3.13 11.40 -10.26
C TYR A 89 2.96 9.87 -10.36
N ASP A 90 2.55 9.39 -11.53
CA ASP A 90 2.44 7.95 -11.81
C ASP A 90 3.32 7.57 -13.00
N ARG A 91 4.32 6.74 -12.73
CA ARG A 91 5.31 6.26 -13.72
C ARG A 91 5.57 4.77 -13.56
N ARG A 92 4.56 4.02 -13.10
CA ARG A 92 4.63 2.56 -12.97
C ARG A 92 4.79 1.90 -14.33
N ASP A 93 3.98 2.32 -15.32
CA ASP A 93 3.96 1.76 -16.68
C ASP A 93 4.98 2.39 -17.64
N SER A 94 5.63 3.48 -17.22
CA SER A 94 6.66 4.12 -18.04
C SER A 94 7.99 3.38 -17.97
N GLU A 95 8.85 3.60 -18.96
CA GLU A 95 10.20 3.06 -19.02
C GLU A 95 10.95 3.20 -17.66
N PRO A 96 11.49 2.10 -17.11
CA PRO A 96 12.03 2.07 -15.77
C PRO A 96 13.39 2.76 -15.69
N LYS A 97 13.42 4.01 -15.21
CA LYS A 97 14.67 4.76 -15.00
C LYS A 97 15.14 4.70 -13.55
N TYR A 98 16.38 4.28 -13.33
CA TYR A 98 17.04 4.07 -12.07
C TYR A 98 18.22 5.05 -11.89
N PHE A 99 18.28 5.67 -10.71
CA PHE A 99 19.28 6.71 -10.42
C PHE A 99 20.09 6.37 -9.18
N CYS A 100 21.38 6.74 -9.16
CA CYS A 100 22.18 6.75 -7.94
C CYS A 100 21.61 7.76 -6.92
N MET A 101 22.11 7.78 -5.68
CA MET A 101 21.59 8.67 -4.63
C MET A 101 21.63 10.13 -5.03
N GLU A 102 22.73 10.58 -5.61
CA GLU A 102 22.95 11.98 -6.01
C GLU A 102 21.94 12.41 -7.09
N CYS A 103 21.79 11.59 -8.14
CA CYS A 103 20.89 11.90 -9.26
C CYS A 103 19.42 11.75 -8.85
N SER A 104 19.11 10.77 -7.99
CA SER A 104 17.78 10.58 -7.42
C SER A 104 17.36 11.82 -6.61
N LYS A 105 18.26 12.33 -5.75
CA LYS A 105 18.01 13.54 -4.94
C LYS A 105 17.72 14.77 -5.81
N LYS A 106 18.60 15.05 -6.79
CA LYS A 106 18.40 16.16 -7.74
C LYS A 106 17.03 16.09 -8.43
N ARG A 107 16.67 14.90 -8.93
CA ARG A 107 15.38 14.68 -9.59
C ARG A 107 14.21 14.85 -8.63
N THR A 108 14.30 14.34 -7.39
CA THR A 108 13.23 14.55 -6.41
C THR A 108 13.05 16.03 -6.05
N ASP A 109 14.13 16.79 -5.97
CA ASP A 109 14.08 18.22 -5.66
C ASP A 109 13.41 19.01 -6.81
N GLU A 110 13.70 18.65 -8.07
CA GLU A 110 12.98 19.19 -9.23
C GLU A 110 11.48 18.85 -9.22
N LEU A 111 11.13 17.62 -8.86
CA LEU A 111 9.72 17.21 -8.78
C LEU A 111 8.99 17.95 -7.65
N ARG A 112 9.65 18.19 -6.51
CA ARG A 112 9.11 19.03 -5.43
C ARG A 112 8.88 20.47 -5.87
N ARG A 113 9.81 21.06 -6.63
CA ARG A 113 9.64 22.40 -7.24
C ARG A 113 8.44 22.46 -8.18
N LYS A 114 8.09 21.34 -8.83
CA LYS A 114 6.89 21.20 -9.66
C LYS A 114 5.60 20.94 -8.86
N GLY A 115 5.66 20.94 -7.53
CA GLY A 115 4.51 20.73 -6.65
C GLY A 115 4.18 19.27 -6.35
N ILE A 116 5.00 18.31 -6.78
CA ILE A 116 4.81 16.89 -6.48
C ILE A 116 5.26 16.63 -5.04
N LYS A 117 4.36 16.11 -4.21
CA LYS A 117 4.65 15.81 -2.80
C LYS A 117 5.40 14.49 -2.70
N ILE A 118 6.70 14.56 -2.37
CA ILE A 118 7.59 13.40 -2.21
C ILE A 118 8.27 13.49 -0.82
N ARG A 119 8.08 12.49 0.02
CA ARG A 119 8.54 12.36 1.40
C ARG A 119 9.95 11.75 1.49
N GLY A 120 10.31 10.78 0.64
CA GLY A 120 11.71 10.29 0.52
C GLY A 120 12.50 10.94 -0.63
N LYS A 121 13.79 10.73 -0.89
CA LYS A 121 14.98 10.65 -0.03
C LYS A 121 15.82 11.93 -0.23
N SER A 122 15.31 13.07 0.24
CA SER A 122 16.15 14.25 0.46
C SER A 122 16.17 14.51 1.96
N GLY A 123 17.24 14.07 2.63
CA GLY A 123 17.43 14.29 4.06
C GLY A 123 16.48 13.47 4.90
#